data_AF-A0A8J1KWC6-F1
#
_entry.id   AF-A0A8J1KWC6-F1
#
_cell.length_a   1.000
_cell.length_b   1.000
_cell.length_c   1.000
_cell.angle_alpha   90.00
_cell.angle_beta   90.00
_cell.angle_gamma   90.00
#
_symmetry.space_group_name_H-M   'P 1'
#
loop_
_entity.id
_entity.type
_entity.pdbx_description
1 polymer ?
#
loop_
_entity_poly.entity_id
_entity_poly.type
_entity_poly.pdbx_seq_one_letter_code
_entity_poly.pdbx_strand_id
1 'polypeptide(L)'
;MDHQTTENSDLVKFLNKEKQRRAPWEKGFILKGIAVRTLMREEMSFKLCAGIHRYSQRHCQKHNTGRTAPSQLPVLRYNGPYGYRRNEPTLRHHSLRLHCLFYKSLGGKEKVREDAKTSEYLDIENYSLIKELGEGNFGKVVLASFKIKNQLTAIKIIEKQREEDFEYVRREASVLQIASRCPFLCRAMATFQTKSLILLALEYVNGGTLENIIEDRGRLSNKQVLFYASELVVGIQFLHENGIVHRDLKPENILVDEQGHVKIGDFGLVCTGMYGVNTQCGYYGTPGYTAPQVLLEEPYDAGADWWSFGVILYEMATNRLPFSPKGNLRQQVESVINREPEYPDSLSTKLRDLIKQLLKKKANQRLGVNGNIRDHPFFSTVDWSNVEKRTLKPPIKPSHESATGFNRKYISFPKEDPSETRMLKGFDYVDPSWLE
;
A
#
# COMPACT_ATOMS: atom_id res chain seq x y z
N MET A 1 -27.57 -11.76 32.98
CA MET A 1 -27.67 -12.22 31.58
C MET A 1 -29.01 -11.75 31.08
N ASP A 2 -29.06 -10.71 30.24
CA ASP A 2 -30.20 -10.28 29.38
C ASP A 2 -30.11 -8.79 28.98
N HIS A 3 -28.94 -8.37 28.47
CA HIS A 3 -28.80 -7.07 27.79
C HIS A 3 -28.09 -7.16 26.41
N GLN A 4 -27.62 -8.34 25.99
CA GLN A 4 -26.99 -8.54 24.67
C GLN A 4 -27.96 -9.12 23.61
N THR A 5 -29.13 -9.62 24.02
CA THR A 5 -30.11 -10.27 23.11
C THR A 5 -31.09 -9.27 22.48
N THR A 6 -31.29 -8.10 23.09
CA THR A 6 -32.20 -7.07 22.57
C THR A 6 -31.55 -6.16 21.52
N GLU A 7 -30.24 -5.87 21.60
CA GLU A 7 -29.53 -5.01 20.63
C GLU A 7 -29.40 -5.63 19.23
N ASN A 8 -29.34 -6.97 19.14
CA ASN A 8 -29.36 -7.69 17.85
C ASN A 8 -30.76 -7.72 17.20
N SER A 9 -31.84 -7.53 17.97
CA SER A 9 -33.21 -7.55 17.45
C SER A 9 -33.55 -6.31 16.63
N ASP A 10 -33.06 -5.14 17.06
CA ASP A 10 -33.41 -3.86 16.44
C ASP A 10 -32.63 -3.61 15.14
N LEU A 11 -31.39 -4.09 15.06
CA LEU A 11 -30.61 -4.09 13.82
C LEU A 11 -31.24 -5.01 12.76
N VAL A 12 -31.74 -6.18 13.17
CA VAL A 12 -32.42 -7.15 12.27
C VAL A 12 -33.77 -6.61 11.79
N LYS A 13 -34.54 -5.92 12.64
CA LYS A 13 -35.81 -5.27 12.25
C LYS A 13 -35.60 -4.11 11.29
N PHE A 14 -34.53 -3.33 11.46
CA PHE A 14 -34.16 -2.25 10.55
C PHE A 14 -33.79 -2.78 9.15
N LEU A 15 -32.97 -3.83 9.09
CA LEU A 15 -32.51 -4.45 7.83
C LEU A 15 -33.64 -5.18 7.08
N ASN A 16 -34.58 -5.80 7.78
CA ASN A 16 -35.75 -6.43 7.15
C ASN A 16 -36.73 -5.42 6.53
N LYS A 17 -36.78 -4.19 7.05
CA LYS A 17 -37.62 -3.11 6.52
C LYS A 17 -37.06 -2.50 5.22
N GLU A 18 -35.75 -2.53 5.04
CA GLU A 18 -35.07 -2.13 3.79
C GLU A 18 -35.20 -3.20 2.67
N LYS A 19 -35.32 -4.48 3.06
CA LYS A 19 -35.46 -5.62 2.13
C LYS A 19 -36.76 -5.61 1.32
N GLN A 20 -37.81 -4.96 1.80
CA GLN A 20 -39.13 -4.89 1.15
C GLN A 20 -39.26 -3.78 0.08
N ARG A 21 -38.20 -3.00 -0.19
CA ARG A 21 -38.26 -1.82 -1.06
C ARG A 21 -37.58 -1.93 -2.43
N ARG A 22 -37.17 -3.11 -2.90
CA ARG A 22 -36.51 -3.24 -4.23
C ARG A 22 -37.29 -4.14 -5.18
N ALA A 23 -37.65 -3.57 -6.34
CA ALA A 23 -38.25 -4.23 -7.50
C ALA A 23 -37.16 -4.77 -8.47
N PRO A 24 -37.53 -5.63 -9.45
CA PRO A 24 -36.67 -6.69 -9.97
C PRO A 24 -35.89 -6.31 -11.25
N TRP A 25 -34.56 -6.36 -11.18
CA TRP A 25 -33.68 -6.44 -12.37
C TRP A 25 -32.57 -7.49 -12.24
N GLU A 26 -32.66 -8.40 -11.26
CA GLU A 26 -31.78 -9.56 -11.13
C GLU A 26 -32.24 -10.71 -12.05
N LYS A 27 -32.12 -10.57 -13.37
CA LYS A 27 -32.02 -11.75 -14.27
C LYS A 27 -31.17 -11.42 -15.50
N GLY A 28 -29.91 -11.88 -15.46
CA GLY A 28 -29.07 -12.06 -16.64
C GLY A 28 -27.84 -11.16 -16.67
N PHE A 29 -26.67 -11.71 -16.32
CA PHE A 29 -25.51 -11.83 -17.20
C PHE A 29 -24.33 -12.44 -16.41
N ILE A 30 -24.14 -13.74 -16.62
CA ILE A 30 -22.92 -14.48 -16.33
C ILE A 30 -22.02 -14.28 -17.55
N LEU A 31 -20.91 -13.53 -17.41
CA LEU A 31 -19.65 -13.65 -18.16
C LEU A 31 -18.69 -12.48 -17.83
N LYS A 32 -17.43 -12.82 -17.58
CA LYS A 32 -16.23 -11.95 -17.38
C LYS A 32 -16.15 -11.19 -16.05
N GLY A 33 -15.48 -11.81 -15.09
CA GLY A 33 -14.90 -11.13 -13.93
C GLY A 33 -13.88 -10.10 -14.40
N ILE A 34 -14.19 -8.83 -14.19
CA ILE A 34 -13.32 -7.63 -14.07
C ILE A 34 -14.22 -6.38 -13.86
N ALA A 35 -15.50 -6.40 -14.24
CA ALA A 35 -16.39 -5.22 -14.16
C ALA A 35 -17.13 -4.99 -12.81
N VAL A 36 -16.91 -5.79 -11.75
CA VAL A 36 -17.63 -5.63 -10.46
C VAL A 36 -16.94 -4.63 -9.51
N ARG A 37 -15.72 -4.16 -9.83
CA ARG A 37 -14.97 -3.23 -8.95
C ARG A 37 -15.51 -1.79 -8.92
N THR A 38 -16.25 -1.35 -9.95
CA THR A 38 -16.65 0.07 -10.08
C THR A 38 -18.01 0.39 -9.43
N LEU A 39 -18.97 -0.53 -9.39
CA LEU A 39 -20.34 -0.25 -8.92
C LEU A 39 -20.55 -0.32 -7.40
N MET A 40 -19.62 -0.90 -6.64
CA MET A 40 -19.75 -1.03 -5.17
C MET A 40 -19.35 0.25 -4.40
N ARG A 41 -18.67 1.22 -5.02
CA ARG A 41 -18.18 2.43 -4.32
C ARG A 41 -19.23 3.55 -4.17
N GLU A 42 -20.20 3.69 -5.07
CA GLU A 42 -21.03 4.90 -5.10
C GLU A 42 -22.34 4.83 -4.28
N GLU A 43 -23.04 3.69 -4.19
CA GLU A 43 -24.35 3.66 -3.51
C GLU A 43 -24.34 3.11 -2.07
N MET A 44 -23.42 2.20 -1.71
CA MET A 44 -23.40 1.60 -0.37
C MET A 44 -22.60 2.41 0.65
N SER A 45 -21.57 3.14 0.22
CA SER A 45 -20.67 3.86 1.11
C SER A 45 -21.36 5.06 1.79
N PHE A 46 -22.28 5.76 1.11
CA PHE A 46 -22.94 6.95 1.70
C PHE A 46 -24.04 6.61 2.71
N LYS A 47 -24.87 5.60 2.45
CA LYS A 47 -26.03 5.28 3.32
C LYS A 47 -25.63 4.45 4.54
N LEU A 48 -24.60 3.61 4.44
CA LEU A 48 -24.07 2.87 5.59
C LEU A 48 -23.16 3.75 6.47
N CYS A 49 -22.32 4.62 5.88
CA CYS A 49 -21.51 5.58 6.64
C CYS A 49 -22.37 6.55 7.46
N ALA A 50 -23.47 7.07 6.91
CA ALA A 50 -24.34 7.99 7.64
C ALA A 50 -25.12 7.32 8.80
N GLY A 51 -25.33 6.00 8.72
CA GLY A 51 -25.96 5.21 9.79
C GLY A 51 -24.98 4.85 10.90
N ILE A 52 -23.79 4.37 10.54
CA ILE A 52 -22.75 3.91 11.47
C ILE A 52 -22.04 5.09 12.14
N HIS A 53 -21.84 6.22 11.43
CA HIS A 53 -21.26 7.42 12.03
C HIS A 53 -22.14 8.02 13.14
N ARG A 54 -23.48 7.94 12.98
CA ARG A 54 -24.44 8.33 14.04
C ARG A 54 -24.45 7.37 15.24
N TYR A 55 -24.11 6.10 15.04
CA TYR A 55 -23.97 5.12 16.11
C TYR A 55 -22.64 5.30 16.87
N SER A 56 -21.52 5.49 16.15
CA SER A 56 -20.19 5.71 16.71
C SER A 56 -20.08 7.01 17.53
N GLN A 57 -20.67 8.12 17.07
CA GLN A 57 -20.67 9.36 17.87
C GLN A 57 -21.44 9.23 19.19
N ARG A 58 -22.50 8.40 19.24
CA ARG A 58 -23.26 8.12 20.47
C ARG A 58 -22.52 7.18 21.43
N HIS A 59 -21.67 6.29 20.92
CA HIS A 59 -20.89 5.37 21.74
C HIS A 59 -19.62 6.02 22.31
N CYS A 60 -18.97 6.91 21.56
CA CYS A 60 -17.77 7.63 22.01
C CYS A 60 -18.10 8.67 23.11
N GLN A 61 -19.32 9.23 23.11
CA GLN A 61 -19.77 10.15 24.17
C GLN A 61 -20.26 9.46 25.45
N LYS A 62 -20.56 8.15 25.42
CA LYS A 62 -21.10 7.41 26.60
C LYS A 62 -20.03 6.86 27.55
N HIS A 63 -18.75 6.94 27.21
CA HIS A 63 -17.65 6.53 28.10
C HIS A 63 -17.02 7.69 28.90
N ASN A 64 -17.65 8.87 28.92
CA ASN A 64 -17.09 10.02 29.65
C ASN A 64 -18.14 10.80 30.47
N THR A 65 -19.03 10.10 31.18
CA THR A 65 -19.96 10.72 32.13
C THR A 65 -20.07 9.94 33.47
N GLY A 66 -19.33 10.43 34.47
CA GLY A 66 -19.82 10.56 35.85
C GLY A 66 -19.40 9.50 36.89
N ARG A 67 -18.57 9.92 37.87
CA ARG A 67 -18.94 10.00 39.31
C ARG A 67 -17.80 10.62 40.16
N THR A 68 -18.11 11.74 40.81
CA THR A 68 -17.45 12.41 41.95
C THR A 68 -17.75 11.63 43.26
N ALA A 69 -16.85 11.38 44.23
CA ALA A 69 -16.31 12.24 45.33
C ALA A 69 -15.71 11.28 46.44
N PRO A 70 -15.20 11.70 47.64
CA PRO A 70 -14.22 12.75 48.01
C PRO A 70 -13.04 12.27 48.96
N SER A 71 -11.99 13.11 49.04
CA SER A 71 -11.07 13.45 50.17
C SER A 71 -10.25 12.39 50.97
N GLN A 72 -8.91 12.50 50.94
CA GLN A 72 -7.95 12.84 52.05
C GLN A 72 -6.52 12.26 51.84
N LEU A 73 -5.53 13.18 51.65
CA LEU A 73 -4.06 13.26 51.95
C LEU A 73 -3.14 12.01 52.14
N PRO A 74 -1.77 12.13 52.08
CA PRO A 74 -0.90 13.26 51.70
C PRO A 74 0.14 12.95 50.58
N VAL A 75 0.40 13.91 49.68
CA VAL A 75 1.65 14.69 49.54
C VAL A 75 2.97 13.93 49.80
N LEU A 76 3.65 13.54 48.72
CA LEU A 76 5.12 13.54 48.64
C LEU A 76 5.53 14.44 47.48
N ARG A 77 6.11 15.59 47.83
CA ARG A 77 6.75 16.52 46.91
C ARG A 77 8.18 16.05 46.63
N TYR A 78 8.57 16.01 45.36
CA TYR A 78 9.92 16.37 44.95
C TYR A 78 9.86 17.25 43.70
N ASN A 79 10.47 18.44 43.80
CA ASN A 79 10.51 19.51 42.81
C ASN A 79 11.66 19.27 41.82
N GLY A 80 11.42 19.19 40.50
CA GLY A 80 11.79 20.22 39.51
C GLY A 80 13.16 19.97 38.83
N PRO A 81 13.51 20.60 37.67
CA PRO A 81 12.80 21.63 36.92
C PRO A 81 12.63 21.34 35.41
N TYR A 82 11.47 21.70 34.83
CA TYR A 82 11.28 22.47 33.60
C TYR A 82 9.77 22.54 33.35
N GLY A 83 9.17 23.67 33.72
CA GLY A 83 7.74 23.88 33.69
C GLY A 83 7.21 24.17 32.29
N TYR A 84 6.20 23.40 31.88
CA TYR A 84 5.32 23.77 30.78
C TYR A 84 4.03 24.36 31.36
N ARG A 85 3.80 25.65 31.12
CA ARG A 85 2.48 26.26 31.29
C ARG A 85 1.54 25.67 30.24
N ARG A 86 0.34 25.30 30.68
CA ARG A 86 -0.81 24.97 29.85
C ARG A 86 -1.11 26.13 28.90
N ASN A 87 -1.28 25.81 27.63
CA ASN A 87 -2.17 26.48 26.70
C ASN A 87 -2.63 25.43 25.67
N GLU A 88 -3.90 25.01 25.74
CA GLU A 88 -4.62 24.58 24.53
C GLU A 88 -4.82 25.83 23.65
N PRO A 89 -4.70 25.77 22.30
CA PRO A 89 -5.68 25.02 21.49
C PRO A 89 -5.19 24.43 20.13
N THR A 90 -6.06 23.61 19.52
CA THR A 90 -6.15 23.20 18.08
C THR A 90 -5.20 22.12 17.52
N LEU A 91 -5.66 20.86 17.56
CA LEU A 91 -5.07 19.65 16.98
C LEU A 91 -5.10 19.54 15.42
N ARG A 92 -5.51 20.57 14.68
CA ARG A 92 -5.49 20.54 13.20
C ARG A 92 -4.23 21.12 12.55
N HIS A 93 -3.40 21.84 13.30
CA HIS A 93 -2.24 22.56 12.72
C HIS A 93 -0.87 21.90 12.98
N HIS A 94 -0.80 20.84 13.79
CA HIS A 94 0.48 20.20 14.12
C HIS A 94 0.97 19.18 13.08
N SER A 95 0.09 18.52 12.31
CA SER A 95 0.55 17.63 11.22
C SER A 95 1.13 18.41 10.03
N LEU A 96 0.65 19.63 9.78
CA LEU A 96 1.17 20.54 8.75
C LEU A 96 2.60 21.03 9.04
N ARG A 97 2.97 21.20 10.32
CA ARG A 97 4.32 21.67 10.69
C ARG A 97 5.40 20.60 10.50
N LEU A 98 5.10 19.33 10.76
CA LEU A 98 6.03 18.22 10.54
C LEU A 98 6.24 17.94 9.04
N HIS A 99 5.18 18.05 8.23
CA HIS A 99 5.26 17.92 6.76
C HIS A 99 6.18 18.99 6.14
N CYS A 100 6.15 20.22 6.67
CA CYS A 100 7.00 21.32 6.22
C CYS A 100 8.47 21.18 6.67
N LEU A 101 8.72 20.52 7.81
CA LEU A 101 10.08 20.28 8.31
C LEU A 101 10.82 19.18 7.54
N PHE A 102 10.11 18.17 7.04
CA PHE A 102 10.70 17.16 6.14
C PHE A 102 11.20 17.79 4.83
N TYR A 103 10.43 18.71 4.24
CA TYR A 103 10.86 19.49 3.07
C TYR A 103 12.01 20.46 3.36
N LYS A 104 12.07 21.05 4.56
CA LYS A 104 13.17 21.97 4.93
C LYS A 104 14.49 21.26 5.21
N SER A 105 14.49 19.99 5.62
CA SER A 105 15.72 19.23 5.87
C SER A 105 16.40 18.74 4.58
N LEU A 106 15.67 18.68 3.46
CA LEU A 106 16.21 18.29 2.14
C LEU A 106 16.52 19.50 1.24
N GLY A 107 16.16 20.72 1.65
CA GLY A 107 16.39 21.94 0.91
C GLY A 107 17.68 22.66 1.30
N GLY A 108 18.80 22.24 0.72
CA GLY A 108 19.97 23.11 0.61
C GLY A 108 19.58 24.38 -0.16
N LYS A 109 19.95 25.56 0.36
CA LYS A 109 19.68 26.85 -0.29
C LYS A 109 20.51 26.98 -1.56
N GLU A 110 19.97 26.58 -2.70
CA GLU A 110 20.46 27.03 -4.00
C GLU A 110 19.59 28.16 -4.55
N LYS A 111 20.27 29.20 -5.04
CA LYS A 111 19.66 30.35 -5.70
C LYS A 111 19.03 29.87 -7.01
N VAL A 112 17.70 29.95 -7.09
CA VAL A 112 16.94 29.73 -8.33
C VAL A 112 17.36 30.80 -9.35
N ARG A 113 18.04 30.37 -10.42
CA ARG A 113 18.07 31.09 -11.68
C ARG A 113 16.89 30.57 -12.52
N GLU A 114 15.92 31.44 -12.76
CA GLU A 114 14.96 31.26 -13.85
C GLU A 114 15.70 31.36 -15.20
N ASP A 115 15.19 30.62 -16.18
CA ASP A 115 15.60 30.48 -17.59
C ASP A 115 16.53 29.29 -17.95
N ALA A 116 15.93 28.11 -18.15
CA ALA A 116 16.45 27.05 -19.03
C ALA A 116 15.29 26.13 -19.48
N LYS A 117 15.33 25.67 -20.74
CA LYS A 117 14.42 24.66 -21.34
C LYS A 117 13.99 23.61 -20.29
N THR A 118 12.71 23.25 -20.26
CA THR A 118 12.27 22.02 -19.61
C THR A 118 13.23 20.90 -20.01
N SER A 119 13.91 20.30 -19.02
CA SER A 119 14.86 19.22 -19.22
C SER A 119 14.23 18.20 -20.18
N GLU A 120 14.98 17.71 -21.17
CA GLU A 120 14.44 16.80 -22.20
C GLU A 120 13.81 15.53 -21.60
N TYR A 121 14.19 15.18 -20.37
CA TYR A 121 13.63 14.10 -19.55
C TYR A 121 12.20 14.36 -19.05
N LEU A 122 11.77 15.63 -19.04
CA LEU A 122 10.47 16.10 -18.54
C LEU A 122 9.52 16.51 -19.67
N ASP A 123 9.93 16.29 -20.92
CA ASP A 123 9.10 16.55 -22.09
C ASP A 123 8.38 15.26 -22.51
N ILE A 124 7.05 15.30 -22.47
CA ILE A 124 6.18 14.18 -22.83
C ILE A 124 6.42 13.71 -24.28
N GLU A 125 6.83 14.61 -25.17
CA GLU A 125 7.12 14.29 -26.58
C GLU A 125 8.36 13.40 -26.74
N ASN A 126 9.22 13.33 -25.72
CA ASN A 126 10.38 12.44 -25.72
C ASN A 126 10.05 11.01 -25.30
N TYR A 127 8.77 10.70 -25.05
CA TYR A 127 8.29 9.36 -24.72
C TYR A 127 7.38 8.82 -25.81
N SER A 128 7.72 7.64 -26.33
CA SER A 128 6.88 6.88 -27.26
C SER A 128 6.15 5.76 -26.53
N LEU A 129 4.83 5.89 -26.37
CA LEU A 129 3.99 4.85 -25.77
C LEU A 129 3.91 3.62 -26.68
N ILE A 130 4.00 2.43 -26.09
CA ILE A 130 4.12 1.14 -26.81
C ILE A 130 2.95 0.22 -26.49
N LYS A 131 2.75 -0.10 -25.20
CA LYS A 131 1.78 -1.12 -24.75
C LYS A 131 1.26 -0.76 -23.37
N GLU A 132 -0.05 -0.87 -23.18
CA GLU A 132 -0.65 -0.80 -21.86
C GLU A 132 -0.21 -1.99 -21.00
N LEU A 133 0.34 -1.69 -19.83
CA LEU A 133 0.78 -2.69 -18.85
C LEU A 133 -0.31 -2.96 -17.81
N GLY A 134 -1.14 -1.95 -17.50
CA GLY A 134 -2.26 -2.10 -16.60
C GLY A 134 -3.04 -0.80 -16.41
N GLU A 135 -4.20 -0.92 -15.78
CA GLU A 135 -5.07 0.18 -15.39
C GLU A 135 -5.31 0.09 -13.88
N GLY A 136 -5.03 1.18 -13.17
CA GLY A 136 -5.19 1.29 -11.72
C GLY A 136 -6.26 2.32 -11.34
N ASN A 137 -6.53 2.43 -10.03
CA ASN A 137 -7.57 3.34 -9.50
C ASN A 137 -7.34 4.82 -9.84
N PHE A 138 -6.09 5.23 -10.09
CA PHE A 138 -5.70 6.62 -10.29
C PHE A 138 -5.25 6.91 -11.73
N GLY A 139 -5.20 5.90 -12.61
CA GLY A 139 -4.70 6.10 -13.96
C GLY A 139 -4.13 4.85 -14.60
N LYS A 140 -3.50 5.05 -15.74
CA LYS A 140 -3.04 3.99 -16.63
C LYS A 140 -1.52 3.85 -16.58
N VAL A 141 -1.02 2.61 -16.57
CA VAL A 141 0.41 2.31 -16.68
C VAL A 141 0.71 1.81 -18.09
N VAL A 142 1.65 2.47 -18.77
CA VAL A 142 1.98 2.20 -20.17
C VAL A 142 3.48 2.01 -20.31
N LEU A 143 3.89 0.93 -20.99
CA LEU A 143 5.26 0.75 -21.46
C LEU A 143 5.57 1.82 -22.50
N ALA A 144 6.66 2.56 -22.31
CA ALA A 144 7.10 3.60 -23.22
C ALA A 144 8.61 3.53 -23.45
N SER A 145 9.06 3.92 -24.65
CA SER A 145 10.47 4.17 -24.93
C SER A 145 10.79 5.64 -24.72
N PHE A 146 11.76 5.93 -23.85
CA PHE A 146 12.38 7.24 -23.75
C PHE A 146 13.37 7.41 -24.91
N LYS A 147 13.02 8.28 -25.87
CA LYS A 147 13.68 8.37 -27.18
C LYS A 147 15.17 8.71 -27.08
N ILE A 148 15.55 9.55 -26.13
CA ILE A 148 16.91 10.10 -26.02
C ILE A 148 17.93 9.02 -25.64
N LYS A 149 17.60 8.15 -24.68
CA LYS A 149 18.47 7.03 -24.26
C LYS A 149 18.10 5.71 -24.93
N ASN A 150 17.07 5.68 -25.79
CA ASN A 150 16.48 4.47 -26.34
C ASN A 150 16.20 3.40 -25.27
N GLN A 151 15.61 3.85 -24.15
CA GLN A 151 15.42 3.03 -22.95
C GLN A 151 13.94 2.82 -22.67
N LEU A 152 13.56 1.60 -22.29
CA LEU A 152 12.19 1.29 -21.88
C LEU A 152 11.91 1.78 -20.44
N THR A 153 10.72 2.31 -20.26
CA THR A 153 10.18 2.84 -19.01
C THR A 153 8.73 2.42 -18.85
N ALA A 154 8.23 2.34 -17.61
CA ALA A 154 6.81 2.20 -17.35
C ALA A 154 6.27 3.57 -16.90
N ILE A 155 5.41 4.19 -17.70
CA ILE A 155 4.84 5.50 -17.38
C ILE A 155 3.46 5.31 -16.77
N LYS A 156 3.29 5.72 -15.50
CA LYS A 156 1.98 5.89 -14.89
C LYS A 156 1.45 7.27 -15.25
N ILE A 157 0.34 7.30 -15.97
CA ILE A 157 -0.34 8.49 -16.50
C ILE A 157 -1.61 8.72 -15.68
N ILE A 158 -1.70 9.88 -15.06
CA ILE A 158 -2.81 10.29 -14.19
C ILE A 158 -3.41 11.57 -14.76
N GLU A 159 -4.71 11.57 -15.05
CA GLU A 159 -5.41 12.78 -15.47
C GLU A 159 -5.71 13.68 -14.27
N LYS A 160 -5.46 14.99 -14.40
CA LYS A 160 -5.78 15.96 -13.36
C LYS A 160 -7.28 16.19 -13.33
N GLN A 161 -7.93 15.70 -12.27
CA GLN A 161 -9.37 15.90 -12.07
C GLN A 161 -9.64 16.76 -10.83
N ARG A 162 -9.29 16.25 -9.64
CA ARG A 162 -9.60 16.87 -8.35
C ARG A 162 -8.32 17.23 -7.60
N GLU A 163 -8.34 18.37 -6.90
CA GLU A 163 -7.18 18.82 -6.12
C GLU A 163 -6.83 17.87 -4.97
N GLU A 164 -7.83 17.20 -4.40
CA GLU A 164 -7.67 16.25 -3.30
C GLU A 164 -6.78 15.05 -3.70
N ASP A 165 -6.82 14.65 -4.98
CA ASP A 165 -6.00 13.55 -5.50
C ASP A 165 -4.52 13.93 -5.58
N PHE A 166 -4.21 15.22 -5.68
CA PHE A 166 -2.83 15.70 -5.80
C PHE A 166 -1.99 15.44 -4.55
N GLU A 167 -2.59 15.35 -3.37
CA GLU A 167 -1.83 15.01 -2.16
C GLU A 167 -1.34 13.55 -2.21
N TYR A 168 -2.20 12.63 -2.67
CA TYR A 168 -1.82 11.23 -2.86
C TYR A 168 -0.72 11.08 -3.90
N VAL A 169 -0.83 11.81 -5.02
CA VAL A 169 0.17 11.77 -6.09
C VAL A 169 1.51 12.36 -5.65
N ARG A 170 1.50 13.48 -4.90
CA ARG A 170 2.73 14.04 -4.31
C ARG A 170 3.38 13.06 -3.33
N ARG A 171 2.58 12.38 -2.51
CA ARG A 171 3.07 11.38 -1.56
C ARG A 171 3.69 10.19 -2.29
N GLU A 172 3.02 9.66 -3.31
CA GLU A 172 3.53 8.59 -4.16
C GLU A 172 4.86 8.96 -4.82
N ALA A 173 4.94 10.14 -5.46
CA ALA A 173 6.17 10.63 -6.08
C ALA A 173 7.32 10.77 -5.07
N SER A 174 7.06 11.33 -3.89
CA SER A 174 8.03 11.42 -2.79
C SER A 174 8.54 10.04 -2.35
N VAL A 175 7.63 9.07 -2.18
CA VAL A 175 8.02 7.71 -1.79
C VAL A 175 8.87 7.04 -2.87
N LEU A 176 8.52 7.22 -4.15
CA LEU A 176 9.31 6.70 -5.27
C LEU A 176 10.74 7.25 -5.33
N GLN A 177 10.94 8.52 -4.92
CA GLN A 177 12.27 9.11 -4.80
C GLN A 177 13.06 8.48 -3.64
N ILE A 178 12.43 8.26 -2.49
CA ILE A 178 13.07 7.58 -1.34
C ILE A 178 13.39 6.12 -1.69
N ALA A 179 12.48 5.45 -2.40
CA ALA A 179 12.58 4.06 -2.81
C ALA A 179 13.80 3.77 -3.70
N SER A 180 14.31 4.78 -4.44
CA SER A 180 15.53 4.67 -5.26
C SER A 180 16.77 4.18 -4.49
N ARG A 181 16.78 4.34 -3.16
CA ARG A 181 17.89 3.94 -2.28
C ARG A 181 17.83 2.47 -1.85
N CYS A 182 16.80 1.73 -2.26
CA CYS A 182 16.65 0.31 -1.96
C CYS A 182 16.51 -0.50 -3.26
N PRO A 183 17.37 -1.51 -3.51
CA PRO A 183 17.34 -2.25 -4.78
C PRO A 183 16.05 -3.06 -4.98
N PHE A 184 15.34 -3.37 -3.90
CA PHE A 184 14.12 -4.18 -3.88
C PHE A 184 12.83 -3.36 -3.95
N LEU A 185 12.92 -2.05 -4.21
CA LEU A 185 11.77 -1.19 -4.46
C LEU A 185 11.83 -0.66 -5.90
N CYS A 186 10.66 -0.46 -6.50
CA CYS A 186 10.56 0.25 -7.78
C CYS A 186 10.89 1.73 -7.58
N ARG A 187 11.73 2.29 -8.45
CA ARG A 187 12.09 3.72 -8.41
C ARG A 187 11.42 4.52 -9.53
N ALA A 188 11.23 5.81 -9.28
CA ALA A 188 10.96 6.77 -10.34
C ALA A 188 12.29 7.20 -10.98
N MET A 189 12.31 7.19 -12.32
CA MET A 189 13.38 7.75 -13.13
C MET A 189 13.13 9.25 -13.36
N ALA A 190 11.87 9.64 -13.55
CA ALA A 190 11.42 11.02 -13.53
C ALA A 190 9.97 11.14 -13.07
N THR A 191 9.61 12.27 -12.50
CA THR A 191 8.22 12.67 -12.26
C THR A 191 8.01 14.05 -12.86
N PHE A 192 6.95 14.24 -13.63
CA PHE A 192 6.64 15.52 -14.25
C PHE A 192 5.16 15.63 -14.59
N GLN A 193 4.75 16.80 -15.04
CA GLN A 193 3.36 17.07 -15.34
C GLN A 193 3.25 17.94 -16.58
N THR A 194 2.17 17.75 -17.32
CA THR A 194 1.71 18.69 -18.35
C THR A 194 0.63 19.59 -17.76
N LYS A 195 -0.18 20.24 -18.59
CA LYS A 195 -1.34 20.99 -18.08
C LYS A 195 -2.36 20.02 -17.52
N SER A 196 -2.72 18.96 -18.23
CA SER A 196 -3.77 18.03 -17.81
C SER A 196 -3.29 16.70 -17.24
N LEU A 197 -2.01 16.37 -17.33
CA LEU A 197 -1.49 15.05 -16.91
C LEU A 197 -0.44 15.17 -15.82
N ILE A 198 -0.40 14.16 -14.97
CA ILE A 198 0.73 13.83 -14.10
C ILE A 198 1.34 12.53 -14.59
N LEU A 199 2.67 12.52 -14.75
CA LEU A 199 3.43 11.41 -15.29
C LEU A 199 4.49 10.98 -14.27
N LEU A 200 4.48 9.70 -13.93
CA LEU A 200 5.54 9.04 -13.17
C LEU A 200 6.25 8.09 -14.14
N ALA A 201 7.43 8.46 -14.63
CA ALA A 201 8.27 7.59 -15.45
C ALA A 201 9.07 6.68 -14.52
N LEU A 202 8.66 5.41 -14.44
CA LEU A 202 9.23 4.40 -13.56
C LEU A 202 10.18 3.48 -14.34
N GLU A 203 11.08 2.82 -13.61
CA GLU A 203 11.86 1.74 -14.19
C GLU A 203 10.95 0.63 -14.75
N TYR A 204 11.26 0.13 -15.94
CA TYR A 204 10.54 -1.00 -16.50
C TYR A 204 11.12 -2.32 -16.00
N VAL A 205 10.32 -3.05 -15.21
CA VAL A 205 10.66 -4.38 -14.68
C VAL A 205 10.01 -5.45 -15.56
N ASN A 206 10.82 -6.25 -16.25
CA ASN A 206 10.39 -7.07 -17.38
C ASN A 206 10.24 -8.58 -17.10
N GLY A 207 10.41 -9.04 -15.86
CA GLY A 207 10.31 -10.46 -15.50
C GLY A 207 8.94 -10.90 -15.00
N GLY A 208 7.91 -10.08 -15.15
CA GLY A 208 6.56 -10.35 -14.67
C GLY A 208 6.37 -10.04 -13.19
N THR A 209 5.30 -10.58 -12.60
CA THR A 209 4.99 -10.43 -11.17
C THR A 209 5.30 -11.71 -10.39
N LEU A 210 5.39 -11.59 -9.07
CA LEU A 210 5.47 -12.74 -8.18
C LEU A 210 4.21 -13.61 -8.30
N GLU A 211 3.04 -13.02 -8.57
CA GLU A 211 1.80 -13.76 -8.90
C GLU A 211 2.04 -14.69 -10.09
N ASN A 212 2.59 -14.18 -11.21
CA ASN A 212 2.86 -15.02 -12.39
C ASN A 212 3.79 -16.19 -12.06
N ILE A 213 4.82 -15.94 -11.24
CA ILE A 213 5.74 -17.00 -10.79
C ILE A 213 5.01 -18.06 -9.96
N ILE A 214 4.11 -17.66 -9.06
CA ILE A 214 3.33 -18.59 -8.24
C ILE A 214 2.38 -19.40 -9.13
N GLU A 215 1.64 -18.75 -10.03
CA GLU A 215 0.71 -19.40 -10.96
C GLU A 215 1.41 -20.42 -11.86
N ASP A 216 2.52 -20.03 -12.51
CA ASP A 216 3.27 -20.88 -13.43
C ASP A 216 3.88 -22.10 -12.75
N ARG A 217 4.33 -21.94 -11.50
CA ARG A 217 4.97 -23.02 -10.73
C ARG A 217 3.98 -23.83 -9.92
N GLY A 218 2.74 -23.36 -9.77
CA GLY A 218 1.82 -23.80 -8.75
C GLY A 218 2.29 -23.38 -7.36
N ARG A 219 3.35 -24.01 -6.81
CA ARG A 219 3.91 -23.62 -5.50
C ARG A 219 5.43 -23.56 -5.53
N LEU A 220 5.99 -22.72 -4.69
CA LEU A 220 7.43 -22.54 -4.56
C LEU A 220 8.01 -23.49 -3.51
N SER A 221 9.22 -23.99 -3.79
CA SER A 221 10.00 -24.76 -2.82
C SER A 221 10.43 -23.88 -1.64
N ASN A 222 10.72 -24.49 -0.48
CA ASN A 222 11.20 -23.73 0.69
C ASN A 222 12.42 -22.83 0.38
N LYS A 223 13.33 -23.26 -0.51
CA LYS A 223 14.49 -22.46 -0.92
C LYS A 223 14.08 -21.21 -1.73
N GLN A 224 13.11 -21.36 -2.62
CA GLN A 224 12.56 -20.24 -3.40
C GLN A 224 11.78 -19.27 -2.51
N VAL A 225 10.94 -19.80 -1.61
CA VAL A 225 10.22 -18.98 -0.61
C VAL A 225 11.21 -18.21 0.25
N LEU A 226 12.27 -18.87 0.75
CA LEU A 226 13.30 -18.23 1.58
C LEU A 226 13.99 -17.07 0.84
N PHE A 227 14.35 -17.27 -0.43
CA PHE A 227 15.01 -16.25 -1.24
C PHE A 227 14.12 -15.00 -1.37
N TYR A 228 12.90 -15.14 -1.91
CA TYR A 228 12.00 -14.01 -2.10
C TYR A 228 11.58 -13.37 -0.79
N ALA A 229 11.33 -14.17 0.25
CA ALA A 229 11.03 -13.67 1.59
C ALA A 229 12.16 -12.78 2.14
N SER A 230 13.42 -13.15 1.89
CA SER A 230 14.57 -12.38 2.38
C SER A 230 14.66 -11.00 1.71
N GLU A 231 14.45 -10.93 0.40
CA GLU A 231 14.45 -9.66 -0.34
C GLU A 231 13.28 -8.76 0.04
N LEU A 232 12.08 -9.35 0.18
CA LEU A 232 10.89 -8.64 0.63
C LEU A 232 11.06 -8.08 2.04
N VAL A 233 11.69 -8.82 2.96
CA VAL A 233 12.00 -8.32 4.32
C VAL A 233 12.85 -7.06 4.25
N VAL A 234 13.90 -7.03 3.42
CA VAL A 234 14.75 -5.83 3.25
C VAL A 234 13.92 -4.66 2.71
N GLY A 235 13.12 -4.88 1.67
CA GLY A 235 12.26 -3.83 1.10
C GLY A 235 11.23 -3.26 2.09
N ILE A 236 10.53 -4.14 2.83
CA ILE A 236 9.52 -3.76 3.82
C ILE A 236 10.16 -2.99 4.99
N GLN A 237 11.28 -3.48 5.52
CA GLN A 237 11.99 -2.79 6.61
C GLN A 237 12.48 -1.41 6.17
N PHE A 238 13.02 -1.29 4.95
CA PHE A 238 13.43 0.00 4.42
C PHE A 238 12.26 1.00 4.37
N LEU A 239 11.07 0.57 3.94
CA LEU A 239 9.88 1.42 3.97
C LEU A 239 9.53 1.83 5.40
N HIS A 240 9.48 0.87 6.33
CA HIS A 240 9.10 1.10 7.72
C HIS A 240 10.09 2.02 8.46
N GLU A 241 11.39 1.88 8.21
CA GLU A 241 12.46 2.74 8.73
C GLU A 241 12.33 4.19 8.25
N ASN A 242 11.76 4.40 7.05
CA ASN A 242 11.43 5.71 6.52
C ASN A 242 9.98 6.15 6.88
N GLY A 243 9.33 5.47 7.83
CA GLY A 243 7.98 5.78 8.30
C GLY A 243 6.91 5.62 7.22
N ILE A 244 7.14 4.73 6.26
CA ILE A 244 6.25 4.44 5.13
C ILE A 244 5.60 3.07 5.37
N VAL A 245 4.27 3.01 5.26
CA VAL A 245 3.49 1.77 5.28
C VAL A 245 2.86 1.58 3.91
N HIS A 246 3.04 0.41 3.30
CA HIS A 246 2.61 0.15 1.93
C HIS A 246 1.09 -0.03 1.81
N ARG A 247 0.47 -0.78 2.73
CA ARG A 247 -0.98 -1.05 2.83
C ARG A 247 -1.63 -1.84 1.68
N ASP A 248 -0.88 -2.27 0.67
CA ASP A 248 -1.39 -3.13 -0.43
C ASP A 248 -0.29 -4.08 -0.95
N LEU A 249 0.46 -4.68 -0.03
CA LEU A 249 1.40 -5.74 -0.39
C LEU A 249 0.63 -7.00 -0.80
N LYS A 250 0.92 -7.47 -2.02
CA LYS A 250 0.36 -8.68 -2.63
C LYS A 250 1.26 -9.10 -3.80
N PRO A 251 1.22 -10.37 -4.25
CA PRO A 251 2.09 -10.84 -5.33
C PRO A 251 1.97 -10.06 -6.64
N GLU A 252 0.80 -9.46 -6.93
CA GLU A 252 0.57 -8.62 -8.11
C GLU A 252 1.39 -7.32 -8.09
N ASN A 253 1.67 -6.79 -6.89
CA ASN A 253 2.44 -5.56 -6.68
C ASN A 253 3.94 -5.83 -6.45
N ILE A 254 4.36 -7.10 -6.51
CA ILE A 254 5.77 -7.50 -6.38
C ILE A 254 6.24 -7.91 -7.76
N LEU A 255 7.01 -7.05 -8.41
CA LEU A 255 7.59 -7.32 -9.72
C LEU A 255 8.85 -8.17 -9.57
N VAL A 256 9.25 -8.86 -10.63
CA VAL A 256 10.51 -9.60 -10.68
C VAL A 256 11.30 -9.12 -11.89
N ASP A 257 12.56 -8.77 -11.70
CA ASP A 257 13.39 -8.27 -12.78
C ASP A 257 14.04 -9.37 -13.61
N GLU A 258 14.77 -8.99 -14.65
CA GLU A 258 15.39 -9.92 -15.60
C GLU A 258 16.37 -10.92 -14.97
N GLN A 259 16.95 -10.58 -13.82
CA GLN A 259 17.88 -11.44 -13.12
C GLN A 259 17.13 -12.40 -12.19
N GLY A 260 15.90 -12.08 -11.81
CA GLY A 260 15.06 -12.86 -10.90
C GLY A 260 14.92 -12.27 -9.51
N HIS A 261 15.33 -11.01 -9.29
CA HIS A 261 15.18 -10.33 -8.00
C HIS A 261 13.85 -9.58 -7.92
N VAL A 262 13.29 -9.47 -6.72
CA VAL A 262 12.01 -8.77 -6.52
C VAL A 262 12.17 -7.25 -6.51
N LYS A 263 11.11 -6.55 -6.94
CA LYS A 263 10.92 -5.13 -6.77
C LYS A 263 9.49 -4.86 -6.32
N ILE A 264 9.30 -4.35 -5.11
CA ILE A 264 7.99 -3.91 -4.61
C ILE A 264 7.61 -2.63 -5.35
N GLY A 265 6.42 -2.61 -5.94
CA GLY A 265 5.87 -1.49 -6.70
C GLY A 265 4.47 -1.09 -6.24
N ASP A 266 3.87 -0.16 -6.99
CA ASP A 266 2.57 0.47 -6.71
C ASP A 266 2.45 1.12 -5.32
N PHE A 267 3.03 2.32 -5.21
CA PHE A 267 2.98 3.12 -3.99
C PHE A 267 1.72 4.01 -3.91
N GLY A 268 0.69 3.78 -4.73
CA GLY A 268 -0.51 4.64 -4.77
C GLY A 268 -1.34 4.63 -3.49
N LEU A 269 -1.17 3.61 -2.64
CA LEU A 269 -1.86 3.46 -1.37
C LEU A 269 -0.97 3.68 -0.14
N VAL A 270 0.26 4.17 -0.30
CA VAL A 270 1.17 4.37 0.85
C VAL A 270 0.65 5.37 1.88
N CYS A 271 1.06 5.15 3.12
CA CYS A 271 0.95 6.12 4.20
C CYS A 271 2.34 6.51 4.70
N THR A 272 2.56 7.78 4.98
CA THR A 272 3.87 8.34 5.43
C THR A 272 3.76 8.92 6.83
N GLY A 273 4.88 9.01 7.56
CA GLY A 273 4.91 9.56 8.92
C GLY A 273 4.52 8.55 10.01
N MET A 274 4.52 7.26 9.66
CA MET A 274 4.13 6.14 10.51
C MET A 274 5.30 5.65 11.37
N TYR A 275 5.85 6.54 12.20
CA TYR A 275 6.97 6.24 13.11
C TYR A 275 6.49 5.88 14.52
N GLY A 276 7.18 4.94 15.17
CA GLY A 276 6.95 4.59 16.56
C GLY A 276 5.51 4.14 16.83
N VAL A 277 4.79 4.89 17.67
CA VAL A 277 3.42 4.58 18.10
C VAL A 277 2.34 5.20 17.21
N ASN A 278 2.72 5.86 16.11
CA ASN A 278 1.77 6.51 15.21
C ASN A 278 0.89 5.47 14.52
N THR A 279 -0.42 5.73 14.51
CA THR A 279 -1.41 4.88 13.86
C THR A 279 -2.25 5.67 12.85
N GLN A 280 -2.90 4.95 11.96
CA GLN A 280 -3.90 5.46 11.03
C GLN A 280 -5.17 4.62 11.07
N CYS A 281 -6.27 5.19 10.58
CA CYS A 281 -7.55 4.51 10.45
C CYS A 281 -7.99 4.43 8.98
N GLY A 282 -8.97 3.58 8.72
CA GLY A 282 -9.64 3.45 7.42
C GLY A 282 -9.27 2.19 6.67
N TYR A 283 -10.16 1.81 5.75
CA TYR A 283 -10.06 0.58 4.97
C TYR A 283 -9.26 0.79 3.69
N TYR A 284 -8.12 0.10 3.56
CA TYR A 284 -7.28 0.11 2.36
C TYR A 284 -6.77 -1.30 2.02
N GLY A 285 -6.37 -1.47 0.77
CA GLY A 285 -5.78 -2.70 0.27
C GLY A 285 -6.78 -3.76 -0.19
N THR A 286 -6.24 -4.92 -0.51
CA THR A 286 -6.97 -6.04 -1.09
C THR A 286 -7.41 -7.04 0.01
N PRO A 287 -8.72 -7.35 0.15
CA PRO A 287 -9.27 -8.05 1.33
C PRO A 287 -8.55 -9.36 1.72
N GLY A 288 -8.03 -10.12 0.75
CA GLY A 288 -7.30 -11.36 1.00
C GLY A 288 -5.93 -11.18 1.67
N TYR A 289 -5.34 -10.00 1.55
CA TYR A 289 -4.01 -9.64 2.09
C TYR A 289 -4.09 -8.57 3.18
N THR A 290 -5.22 -7.89 3.33
CA THR A 290 -5.42 -6.82 4.31
C THR A 290 -5.54 -7.39 5.73
N ALA A 291 -4.86 -6.76 6.69
CA ALA A 291 -4.83 -7.20 8.08
C ALA A 291 -6.20 -7.03 8.80
N PRO A 292 -6.54 -7.88 9.79
CA PRO A 292 -7.86 -7.85 10.45
C PRO A 292 -8.23 -6.50 11.03
N GLN A 293 -7.26 -5.82 11.67
CA GLN A 293 -7.47 -4.50 12.27
C GLN A 293 -7.79 -3.43 11.21
N VAL A 294 -7.25 -3.55 9.99
CA VAL A 294 -7.56 -2.64 8.88
C VAL A 294 -8.96 -2.92 8.33
N LEU A 295 -9.34 -4.20 8.21
CA LEU A 295 -10.70 -4.61 7.79
C LEU A 295 -11.79 -4.18 8.78
N LEU A 296 -11.44 -4.09 10.07
CA LEU A 296 -12.29 -3.60 11.15
C LEU A 296 -12.27 -2.06 11.29
N GLU A 297 -11.51 -1.36 10.43
CA GLU A 297 -11.28 0.08 10.51
C GLU A 297 -10.74 0.56 11.88
N GLU A 298 -10.05 -0.32 12.59
CA GLU A 298 -9.34 0.01 13.82
C GLU A 298 -8.02 0.76 13.52
N PRO A 299 -7.48 1.53 14.48
CA PRO A 299 -6.16 2.12 14.33
C PRO A 299 -5.08 1.05 14.07
N TYR A 300 -4.27 1.23 13.04
CA TYR A 300 -3.20 0.32 12.65
C TYR A 300 -1.87 1.04 12.41
N ASP A 301 -0.79 0.29 12.56
CA ASP A 301 0.60 0.70 12.36
C ASP A 301 1.24 -0.05 11.17
N ALA A 302 2.56 0.04 11.04
CA ALA A 302 3.36 -0.67 10.05
C ALA A 302 3.21 -2.20 10.13
N GLY A 303 2.73 -2.74 11.26
CA GLY A 303 2.42 -4.16 11.43
C GLY A 303 1.36 -4.70 10.48
N ALA A 304 0.57 -3.84 9.83
CA ALA A 304 -0.33 -4.23 8.76
C ALA A 304 0.42 -4.87 7.57
N ASP A 305 1.58 -4.35 7.20
CA ASP A 305 2.38 -4.90 6.09
C ASP A 305 2.97 -6.28 6.44
N TRP A 306 3.32 -6.51 7.72
CA TRP A 306 3.80 -7.83 8.18
C TRP A 306 2.73 -8.92 8.12
N TRP A 307 1.46 -8.54 8.28
CA TRP A 307 0.35 -9.46 8.03
C TRP A 307 0.29 -9.84 6.55
N SER A 308 0.29 -8.84 5.66
CA SER A 308 0.26 -9.06 4.21
C SER A 308 1.44 -9.92 3.75
N PHE A 309 2.64 -9.66 4.30
CA PHE A 309 3.82 -10.51 4.10
C PHE A 309 3.56 -11.97 4.51
N GLY A 310 2.95 -12.21 5.67
CA GLY A 310 2.57 -13.56 6.11
C GLY A 310 1.60 -14.27 5.15
N VAL A 311 0.65 -13.53 4.57
CA VAL A 311 -0.27 -14.05 3.54
C VAL A 311 0.51 -14.42 2.27
N ILE A 312 1.42 -13.55 1.81
CA ILE A 312 2.25 -13.79 0.63
C ILE A 312 3.14 -15.03 0.82
N LEU A 313 3.75 -15.21 2.01
CA LEU A 313 4.55 -16.42 2.32
C LEU A 313 3.72 -17.70 2.24
N TYR A 314 2.50 -17.65 2.77
CA TYR A 314 1.58 -18.78 2.73
C TYR A 314 1.20 -19.12 1.28
N GLU A 315 0.89 -18.11 0.48
CA GLU A 315 0.51 -18.29 -0.92
C GLU A 315 1.65 -18.82 -1.77
N MET A 316 2.86 -18.24 -1.67
CA MET A 316 4.05 -18.75 -2.33
C MET A 316 4.26 -20.25 -2.06
N ALA A 317 4.03 -20.69 -0.82
CA ALA A 317 4.28 -22.07 -0.42
C ALA A 317 3.14 -23.05 -0.73
N THR A 318 1.92 -22.56 -1.01
CA THR A 318 0.72 -23.40 -1.12
C THR A 318 -0.13 -23.20 -2.37
N ASN A 319 0.10 -22.14 -3.15
CA ASN A 319 -0.76 -21.66 -4.22
C ASN A 319 -2.19 -21.28 -3.79
N ARG A 320 -2.37 -20.95 -2.52
CA ARG A 320 -3.70 -20.69 -1.93
C ARG A 320 -3.58 -19.55 -0.95
N LEU A 321 -4.67 -18.81 -0.77
CA LEU A 321 -4.77 -17.88 0.35
C LEU A 321 -5.03 -18.63 1.66
N PRO A 322 -4.52 -18.12 2.81
CA PRO A 322 -4.75 -18.71 4.12
C PRO A 322 -6.21 -18.60 4.59
N PHE A 323 -6.96 -17.65 4.02
CA PHE A 323 -8.37 -17.43 4.29
C PHE A 323 -9.16 -17.58 2.98
N SER A 324 -10.32 -18.25 3.04
CA SER A 324 -11.13 -18.51 1.85
C SER A 324 -11.53 -17.21 1.12
N PRO A 325 -11.19 -17.06 -0.18
CA PRO A 325 -11.65 -15.93 -0.98
C PRO A 325 -13.08 -16.12 -1.52
N LYS A 326 -13.76 -17.23 -1.20
CA LYS A 326 -15.11 -17.51 -1.69
C LYS A 326 -16.16 -16.61 -1.03
N GLY A 327 -17.18 -16.26 -1.80
CA GLY A 327 -18.32 -15.49 -1.33
C GLY A 327 -18.21 -14.00 -1.65
N ASN A 328 -19.12 -13.21 -1.08
CA ASN A 328 -19.07 -11.76 -1.20
C ASN A 328 -17.99 -11.16 -0.28
N LEU A 329 -17.71 -9.86 -0.46
CA LEU A 329 -16.69 -9.14 0.33
C LEU A 329 -16.87 -9.33 1.84
N ARG A 330 -18.10 -9.28 2.34
CA ARG A 330 -18.38 -9.46 3.76
C ARG A 330 -17.96 -10.84 4.25
N GLN A 331 -18.25 -11.90 3.49
CA GLN A 331 -17.85 -13.26 3.84
C GLN A 331 -16.33 -13.45 3.82
N GLN A 332 -15.64 -12.80 2.88
CA GLN A 332 -14.17 -12.80 2.84
C GLN A 332 -13.59 -12.11 4.08
N VAL A 333 -14.12 -10.93 4.44
CA VAL A 333 -13.72 -10.18 5.64
C VAL A 333 -13.99 -10.98 6.91
N GLU A 334 -15.18 -11.59 7.03
CA GLU A 334 -15.53 -12.44 8.18
C GLU A 334 -14.60 -13.66 8.29
N SER A 335 -14.16 -14.23 7.16
CA SER A 335 -13.18 -15.32 7.12
C SER A 335 -11.82 -14.85 7.67
N VAL A 336 -11.34 -13.68 7.25
CA VAL A 336 -10.08 -13.11 7.73
C VAL A 336 -10.15 -12.73 9.21
N ILE A 337 -11.28 -12.24 9.72
CA ILE A 337 -11.39 -11.82 11.13
C ILE A 337 -11.56 -13.02 12.07
N ASN A 338 -12.43 -13.97 11.72
CA ASN A 338 -12.94 -14.95 12.68
C ASN A 338 -12.34 -16.36 12.52
N ARG A 339 -11.72 -16.68 11.38
CA ARG A 339 -11.16 -18.03 11.13
C ARG A 339 -9.66 -18.05 11.34
N GLU A 340 -9.15 -19.23 11.68
CA GLU A 340 -7.72 -19.52 11.67
C GLU A 340 -7.31 -20.16 10.34
N PRO A 341 -6.10 -19.88 9.82
CA PRO A 341 -5.59 -20.57 8.64
C PRO A 341 -5.40 -22.07 8.90
N GLU A 342 -5.67 -22.88 7.88
CA GLU A 342 -5.21 -24.26 7.85
C GLU A 342 -3.76 -24.31 7.41
N TYR A 343 -2.91 -25.11 8.07
CA TYR A 343 -1.49 -25.20 7.75
C TYR A 343 -1.15 -26.60 7.24
N PRO A 344 -1.01 -26.79 5.91
CA PRO A 344 -0.73 -28.11 5.34
C PRO A 344 0.58 -28.72 5.83
N ASP A 345 0.62 -30.05 5.88
CA ASP A 345 1.82 -30.78 6.29
C ASP A 345 3.01 -30.64 5.33
N SER A 346 2.74 -30.20 4.10
CA SER A 346 3.79 -29.84 3.13
C SER A 346 4.61 -28.61 3.53
N LEU A 347 4.13 -27.76 4.45
CA LEU A 347 4.90 -26.63 4.95
C LEU A 347 5.98 -27.12 5.91
N SER A 348 7.23 -26.69 5.68
CA SER A 348 8.31 -26.94 6.63
C SER A 348 7.98 -26.36 8.01
N THR A 349 8.46 -27.02 9.06
CA THR A 349 8.20 -26.60 10.46
C THR A 349 8.57 -25.14 10.69
N LYS A 350 9.73 -24.71 10.18
CA LYS A 350 10.22 -23.32 10.30
C LYS A 350 9.34 -22.33 9.54
N LEU A 351 8.92 -22.64 8.32
CA LEU A 351 8.04 -21.74 7.55
C LEU A 351 6.64 -21.66 8.17
N ARG A 352 6.10 -22.80 8.60
CA ARG A 352 4.80 -22.85 9.29
C ARG A 352 4.81 -22.01 10.56
N ASP A 353 5.89 -22.09 11.34
CA ASP A 353 6.06 -21.28 12.54
C ASP A 353 6.13 -19.78 12.21
N LEU A 354 6.93 -19.38 11.22
CA LEU A 354 7.03 -17.99 10.76
C LEU A 354 5.65 -17.43 10.39
N ILE A 355 4.90 -18.15 9.54
CA ILE A 355 3.56 -17.70 9.09
C ILE A 355 2.61 -17.60 10.29
N LYS A 356 2.64 -18.53 11.25
CA LYS A 356 1.82 -18.46 12.46
C LYS A 356 2.13 -17.24 13.34
N GLN A 357 3.39 -16.81 13.39
CA GLN A 357 3.79 -15.61 14.12
C GLN A 357 3.41 -14.31 13.38
N LEU A 358 3.36 -14.32 12.05
CA LEU A 358 2.92 -13.19 11.22
C LEU A 358 1.39 -13.06 11.13
N LEU A 359 0.66 -14.18 11.09
CA LEU A 359 -0.80 -14.20 11.00
C LEU A 359 -1.50 -14.15 12.36
N LYS A 360 -0.87 -13.54 13.37
CA LYS A 360 -1.53 -13.20 14.65
C LYS A 360 -2.56 -12.10 14.42
N LYS A 361 -3.81 -12.35 14.83
CA LYS A 361 -4.93 -11.39 14.69
C LYS A 361 -4.65 -10.10 15.45
N LYS A 362 -4.17 -10.21 16.69
CA LYS A 362 -3.73 -9.07 17.49
C LYS A 362 -2.42 -8.53 16.93
N ALA A 363 -2.45 -7.29 16.42
CA ALA A 363 -1.31 -6.65 15.77
C ALA A 363 -0.08 -6.57 16.70
N ASN A 364 -0.29 -6.23 17.97
CA ASN A 364 0.75 -6.15 18.99
C ASN A 364 1.31 -7.52 19.45
N GLN A 365 0.94 -8.64 18.82
CA GLN A 365 1.53 -9.96 19.06
C GLN A 365 2.25 -10.48 17.81
N ARG A 366 2.23 -9.70 16.72
CA ARG A 366 2.73 -10.10 15.41
C ARG A 366 4.25 -9.95 15.36
N LEU A 367 4.93 -10.96 14.80
CA LEU A 367 6.36 -10.85 14.50
C LEU A 367 6.60 -9.69 13.52
N GLY A 368 7.69 -8.94 13.72
CA GLY A 368 7.98 -7.71 12.99
C GLY A 368 7.43 -6.44 13.66
N VAL A 369 6.37 -6.56 14.47
CA VAL A 369 5.99 -5.53 15.47
C VAL A 369 6.68 -5.84 16.79
N ASN A 370 6.60 -7.09 17.23
CA ASN A 370 7.35 -7.60 18.37
C ASN A 370 8.48 -8.51 17.89
N GLY A 371 9.71 -8.06 18.12
CA GLY A 371 10.91 -8.78 17.70
C GLY A 371 11.23 -8.58 16.23
N ASN A 372 12.49 -8.88 15.89
CA ASN A 372 13.00 -8.71 14.55
C ASN A 372 12.72 -9.95 13.71
N ILE A 373 12.06 -9.77 12.57
CA ILE A 373 11.74 -10.87 11.66
C ILE A 373 13.00 -11.59 11.13
N ARG A 374 14.12 -10.86 11.01
CA ARG A 374 15.40 -11.40 10.53
C ARG A 374 15.99 -12.48 11.45
N ASP A 375 15.63 -12.47 12.73
CA ASP A 375 16.14 -13.40 13.74
C ASP A 375 15.36 -14.73 13.76
N HIS A 376 14.26 -14.82 13.01
CA HIS A 376 13.43 -16.01 12.99
C HIS A 376 14.20 -17.23 12.40
N PRO A 377 14.10 -18.45 12.98
CA PRO A 377 14.86 -19.62 12.53
C PRO A 377 14.70 -20.01 11.06
N PHE A 378 13.61 -19.58 10.41
CA PHE A 378 13.43 -19.73 8.96
C PHE A 378 14.55 -19.05 8.15
N PHE A 379 15.04 -17.90 8.62
CA PHE A 379 16.11 -17.12 7.99
C PHE A 379 17.51 -17.43 8.55
N SER A 380 17.66 -18.46 9.38
CA SER A 380 18.95 -18.82 10.02
C SER A 380 20.13 -19.04 9.06
N THR A 381 19.88 -19.34 7.78
CA THR A 381 20.93 -19.53 6.76
C THR A 381 21.12 -18.31 5.86
N VAL A 382 20.41 -17.21 6.12
CA VAL A 382 20.43 -16.01 5.27
C VAL A 382 21.57 -15.10 5.72
N ASP A 383 22.46 -14.79 4.78
CA ASP A 383 23.40 -13.69 4.93
C ASP A 383 22.74 -12.39 4.46
N TRP A 384 22.27 -11.60 5.41
CA TRP A 384 21.56 -10.35 5.13
C TRP A 384 22.43 -9.32 4.40
N SER A 385 23.76 -9.32 4.60
CA SER A 385 24.64 -8.41 3.87
C SER A 385 24.65 -8.73 2.37
N ASN A 386 24.63 -10.03 2.04
CA ASN A 386 24.54 -10.49 0.65
C ASN A 386 23.16 -10.24 0.04
N VAL A 387 22.08 -10.32 0.83
CA VAL A 387 20.74 -9.89 0.38
C VAL A 387 20.77 -8.40 0.03
N GLU A 388 21.18 -7.53 0.95
CA GLU A 388 21.18 -6.07 0.76
C GLU A 388 22.07 -5.62 -0.41
N LYS A 389 23.20 -6.29 -0.63
CA LYS A 389 24.10 -6.05 -1.77
C LYS A 389 23.65 -6.74 -3.06
N ARG A 390 22.54 -7.49 -3.02
CA ARG A 390 21.97 -8.21 -4.14
C ARG A 390 22.97 -9.18 -4.80
N THR A 391 23.76 -9.86 -3.99
CA THR A 391 24.80 -10.82 -4.46
C THR A 391 24.31 -12.27 -4.44
N LEU A 392 23.15 -12.54 -3.82
CA LEU A 392 22.55 -13.87 -3.84
C LEU A 392 22.04 -14.21 -5.25
N LYS A 393 22.34 -15.43 -5.73
CA LYS A 393 21.87 -15.89 -7.04
C LYS A 393 20.37 -16.21 -7.00
N PRO A 394 19.54 -15.58 -7.87
CA PRO A 394 18.11 -15.88 -7.93
C PRO A 394 17.81 -17.34 -8.30
N PRO A 395 16.81 -17.97 -7.66
CA PRO A 395 16.48 -19.37 -7.90
C PRO A 395 15.62 -19.58 -9.15
N ILE A 396 14.97 -18.53 -9.65
CA ILE A 396 14.16 -18.56 -10.86
C ILE A 396 14.61 -17.39 -11.72
N LYS A 397 15.01 -17.68 -12.95
CA LYS A 397 15.22 -16.67 -13.96
C LYS A 397 13.95 -16.55 -14.80
N PRO A 398 13.30 -15.38 -14.87
CA PRO A 398 12.09 -15.20 -15.67
C PRO A 398 12.35 -15.44 -17.16
N SER A 399 11.36 -15.95 -17.88
CA SER A 399 11.37 -15.99 -19.34
C SER A 399 11.01 -14.62 -19.90
N HIS A 400 11.86 -14.05 -20.74
CA HIS A 400 11.61 -12.74 -21.35
C HIS A 400 10.68 -12.86 -22.56
N GLU A 401 9.60 -12.08 -22.59
CA GLU A 401 9.06 -11.63 -23.87
C GLU A 401 10.03 -10.57 -24.43
N SER A 402 10.66 -10.87 -25.57
CA SER A 402 11.50 -9.89 -26.25
C SER A 402 10.66 -8.67 -26.64
N ALA A 403 11.07 -7.47 -26.21
CA ALA A 403 10.37 -6.23 -26.54
C ALA A 403 10.27 -5.94 -28.07
N THR A 404 11.04 -6.69 -28.87
CA THR A 404 11.02 -6.67 -30.34
C THR A 404 9.72 -7.22 -30.95
N GLY A 405 8.89 -7.93 -30.17
CA GLY A 405 7.62 -8.50 -30.63
C GLY A 405 6.38 -7.65 -30.33
N PHE A 406 6.52 -6.50 -29.65
CA PHE A 406 5.37 -5.65 -29.38
C PHE A 406 4.89 -5.03 -30.69
N ASN A 407 3.74 -5.51 -31.17
CA ASN A 407 3.00 -4.86 -32.22
C ASN A 407 2.70 -3.43 -31.72
N ARG A 408 3.40 -2.44 -32.29
CA ARG A 408 3.30 -1.02 -31.91
C ARG A 408 1.88 -0.54 -32.21
N LYS A 409 0.94 -0.81 -31.31
CA LYS A 409 -0.31 -0.09 -31.29
C LYS A 409 0.05 1.34 -30.93
N TYR A 410 -0.26 2.27 -31.80
CA TYR A 410 -0.04 3.69 -31.58
C TYR A 410 -0.97 4.13 -30.44
N ILE A 411 -0.51 3.97 -29.20
CA ILE A 411 -1.15 4.56 -28.04
C ILE A 411 -0.70 6.03 -28.03
N SER A 412 -1.65 6.95 -28.03
CA SER A 412 -1.36 8.36 -27.81
C SER A 412 -1.59 8.70 -26.33
N PHE A 413 -0.89 9.72 -25.85
CA PHE A 413 -1.26 10.33 -24.58
C PHE A 413 -2.71 10.86 -24.64
N PRO A 414 -3.42 10.92 -23.50
CA PRO A 414 -4.70 11.62 -23.44
C PRO A 414 -4.56 13.05 -23.97
N LYS A 415 -5.63 13.57 -24.58
CA LYS A 415 -5.62 14.94 -25.11
C LYS A 415 -5.47 15.94 -23.97
N GLU A 416 -4.62 16.93 -24.16
CA GLU A 416 -4.51 18.03 -23.22
C GLU A 416 -5.81 18.82 -23.13
N ASP A 417 -6.25 19.12 -21.91
CA ASP A 417 -7.32 20.09 -21.65
C ASP A 417 -6.68 21.49 -21.47
N PRO A 418 -6.84 22.42 -22.43
CA PRO A 418 -6.25 23.74 -22.36
C PRO A 418 -6.77 24.60 -21.20
N SER A 419 -7.94 24.25 -20.64
CA SER A 419 -8.56 24.96 -19.52
C SER A 419 -7.94 24.59 -18.18
N GLU A 420 -7.24 23.45 -18.10
CA GLU A 420 -6.51 23.05 -16.91
C GLU A 420 -5.23 23.89 -16.75
N THR A 421 -5.09 24.51 -15.59
CA THR A 421 -3.95 25.39 -15.25
C THR A 421 -3.29 25.03 -13.92
N ARG A 422 -3.83 24.04 -13.20
CA ARG A 422 -3.33 23.61 -11.90
C ARG A 422 -2.00 22.88 -12.07
N MET A 423 -0.93 23.52 -11.59
CA MET A 423 0.43 22.98 -11.60
C MET A 423 0.90 22.69 -10.17
N LEU A 424 1.43 21.48 -9.97
CA LEU A 424 2.01 21.04 -8.72
C LEU A 424 3.43 21.59 -8.59
N LYS A 425 3.59 22.72 -7.88
CA LYS A 425 4.91 23.29 -7.57
C LYS A 425 5.82 22.23 -6.92
N GLY A 426 7.07 22.14 -7.39
CA GLY A 426 8.09 21.23 -6.85
C GLY A 426 7.80 19.73 -7.07
N PHE A 427 6.93 19.39 -8.03
CA PHE A 427 6.64 18.00 -8.38
C PHE A 427 7.64 17.41 -9.38
N ASP A 428 8.18 18.27 -10.23
CA ASP A 428 9.07 17.84 -11.31
C ASP A 428 10.42 17.39 -10.73
N TYR A 429 10.86 16.19 -11.11
CA TYR A 429 12.07 15.55 -10.63
C TYR A 429 12.65 14.64 -11.71
N VAL A 430 13.98 14.61 -11.81
CA VAL A 430 14.71 13.59 -12.57
C VAL A 430 15.69 12.95 -11.62
N ASP A 431 15.72 11.63 -11.62
CA ASP A 431 16.68 10.88 -10.83
C ASP A 431 18.11 11.16 -11.33
N PRO A 432 19.03 11.63 -10.48
CA PRO A 432 20.39 11.96 -10.92
C PRO A 432 21.12 10.79 -11.56
N SER A 433 20.85 9.56 -11.10
CA SER A 433 21.45 8.34 -11.66
C SER A 433 20.93 8.03 -13.06
N TRP A 434 19.88 8.71 -13.53
CA TRP A 434 19.36 8.55 -14.88
C TRP A 434 19.88 9.62 -15.85
N LEU A 435 20.46 10.70 -15.34
CA LEU A 435 21.12 11.73 -16.15
C LEU A 435 22.50 11.28 -16.65
N GLU A 436 23.19 10.48 -15.83
CA GLU A 436 24.42 9.76 -16.17
C GLU A 436 24.15 8.64 -17.19
#